data_AF-A0A5E5PR08-F1
#
_entry.id   AF-A0A5E5PR08-F1
#
_cell.length_a   1.000
_cell.length_b   1.000
_cell.length_c   1.000
_cell.angle_alpha   90.00
_cell.angle_beta   90.00
_cell.angle_gamma   90.00
#
_symmetry.space_group_name_H-M   'P 1'
#
loop_
_entity.id
_entity.type
_entity.pdbx_description
1 polymer ?
#
loop_
_entity_poly.entity_id
_entity_poly.type
_entity_poly.pdbx_seq_one_letter_code
_entity_poly.pdbx_strand_id
1 'polypeptide(L)'
;VGDINLAFGKHATQSSIYLYHSIIPVAGYAVDGNTDGYFLNKSTTHTKYEYGAWWQVDLGSQKKINKIIIYNRTDCCAARLAHYQVSISNEADFSTHTYQQDFHVTPNPKKTIELDAPGKQGRYVKIQLPTWSYLSLAEVQVIGSDPLHFAEVDYSSAQSDFGGVNNAPNYANKTAFAAFKDDKSIMAWGSVTSGGKKVPTAIDLGYTKIYSNEYAFAVLKTNGLITTWGDLKHGGKKAPNAPTDSGYTNIYSTTSAFAALARDGSIKVWGNAHSGGKGAPSGSGYTKIYSNRKAFATLKPNGSIKAWGHPYFGGINAPAGRGYTKIYSTANAFAALKANGSIKVWGNPKYGIKKAPTGKGYTNIYSTTDAFAALKADGSIKAWGNPDSGGADAPAGKGYTKIYSNSYAFAALKADGSIKAWGD
;
A
#
# COMPACT_ATOMS: atom_id res chain seq x y z
N VAL A 1 -11.56 -20.04 0.62
CA VAL A 1 -10.52 -19.02 0.92
C VAL A 1 -9.25 -19.77 1.29
N GLY A 2 -8.20 -19.67 0.49
CA GLY A 2 -6.91 -20.29 0.79
C GLY A 2 -6.17 -19.53 1.89
N ASP A 3 -5.23 -20.20 2.53
CA ASP A 3 -4.36 -19.59 3.55
C ASP A 3 -3.41 -18.57 2.92
N ILE A 4 -3.27 -17.39 3.55
CA ILE A 4 -2.41 -16.29 3.11
C ILE A 4 -1.46 -15.84 4.22
N ASN A 5 -0.35 -15.18 3.88
CA ASN A 5 0.48 -14.49 4.87
C ASN A 5 -0.16 -13.18 5.31
N LEU A 6 -0.83 -13.21 6.46
CA LEU A 6 -1.54 -12.09 7.06
C LEU A 6 -0.60 -10.97 7.54
N ALA A 7 0.69 -11.27 7.77
CA ALA A 7 1.67 -10.32 8.26
C ALA A 7 2.33 -9.49 7.15
N PHE A 8 2.25 -9.94 5.89
CA PHE A 8 2.92 -9.29 4.75
C PHE A 8 2.53 -7.81 4.61
N GLY A 9 3.52 -6.93 4.67
CA GLY A 9 3.38 -5.47 4.58
C GLY A 9 2.67 -4.81 5.76
N LYS A 10 2.39 -5.54 6.85
CA LYS A 10 1.71 -5.00 8.04
C LYS A 10 2.65 -4.21 8.92
N HIS A 11 2.06 -3.41 9.82
CA HIS A 11 2.84 -2.61 10.75
C HIS A 11 3.47 -3.50 11.83
N ALA A 12 4.79 -3.46 11.93
CA ALA A 12 5.57 -4.21 12.90
C ALA A 12 6.41 -3.27 13.77
N THR A 13 6.58 -3.64 15.04
CA THR A 13 7.40 -2.94 16.03
C THR A 13 8.34 -3.92 16.71
N GLN A 14 9.40 -3.38 17.32
CA GLN A 14 10.33 -4.16 18.13
C GLN A 14 10.79 -3.33 19.32
N SER A 15 11.12 -4.03 20.39
CA SER A 15 11.66 -3.49 21.66
C SER A 15 12.72 -2.40 21.48
N SER A 16 13.68 -2.62 20.58
CA SER A 16 14.73 -1.64 20.29
C SER A 16 15.34 -1.84 18.90
N ILE A 17 16.13 -0.88 18.41
CA ILE A 17 16.88 -1.00 17.15
C ILE A 17 18.38 -0.96 17.48
N TYR A 18 19.11 -1.99 17.04
CA TYR A 18 20.58 -1.97 17.07
C TYR A 18 21.13 -1.48 15.74
N LEU A 19 21.72 -0.30 15.73
CA LEU A 19 22.37 0.28 14.55
C LEU A 19 23.72 -0.40 14.33
N TYR A 20 23.96 -0.92 13.13
CA TYR A 20 25.25 -1.49 12.75
C TYR A 20 25.78 -0.79 11.50
N HIS A 21 26.78 0.07 11.67
CA HIS A 21 27.31 0.93 10.61
C HIS A 21 26.18 1.69 9.89
N SER A 22 26.01 1.47 8.58
CA SER A 22 24.97 2.08 7.75
C SER A 22 23.67 1.28 7.67
N ILE A 23 23.53 0.19 8.43
CA ILE A 23 22.36 -0.68 8.43
C ILE A 23 21.43 -0.28 9.58
N ILE A 24 20.16 -0.03 9.25
CA ILE A 24 19.08 0.23 10.20
C ILE A 24 18.11 -0.96 10.13
N PRO A 25 18.27 -1.98 10.99
CA PRO A 25 17.49 -3.22 10.95
C PRO A 25 16.14 -3.05 11.66
N VAL A 26 15.20 -2.41 10.96
CA VAL A 26 13.86 -2.08 11.48
C VAL A 26 12.95 -3.30 11.52
N ALA A 27 11.95 -3.28 12.41
CA ALA A 27 10.98 -4.37 12.57
C ALA A 27 10.23 -4.76 11.28
N GLY A 28 10.02 -3.82 10.37
CA GLY A 28 9.32 -4.03 9.11
C GLY A 28 10.02 -4.98 8.12
N TYR A 29 11.32 -5.27 8.29
CA TYR A 29 12.00 -6.24 7.44
C TYR A 29 11.47 -7.66 7.64
N ALA A 30 10.97 -8.00 8.84
CA ALA A 30 10.40 -9.32 9.08
C ALA A 30 8.99 -9.53 8.48
N VAL A 31 8.48 -8.59 7.70
CA VAL A 31 7.15 -8.65 7.07
C VAL A 31 7.17 -8.14 5.63
N ASP A 32 8.34 -7.99 5.02
CA ASP A 32 8.49 -7.48 3.66
C ASP A 32 8.48 -8.59 2.59
N GLY A 33 8.42 -9.86 3.03
CA GLY A 33 8.41 -11.05 2.18
C GLY A 33 9.78 -11.54 1.75
N ASN A 34 10.87 -10.89 2.20
CA ASN A 34 12.23 -11.32 1.92
C ASN A 34 12.74 -12.27 3.02
N THR A 35 12.92 -13.55 2.69
CA THR A 35 13.35 -14.57 3.65
C THR A 35 14.87 -14.67 3.81
N ASP A 36 15.63 -13.70 3.30
CA ASP A 36 17.09 -13.72 3.33
C ASP A 36 17.64 -13.45 4.73
N GLY A 37 18.19 -14.49 5.36
CA GLY A 37 18.79 -14.40 6.69
C GLY A 37 20.19 -13.79 6.73
N TYR A 38 20.79 -13.41 5.61
CA TYR A 38 22.13 -12.82 5.60
C TYR A 38 22.08 -11.34 6.04
N PHE A 39 22.62 -11.02 7.22
CA PHE A 39 22.43 -9.70 7.83
C PHE A 39 22.89 -8.52 6.97
N LEU A 40 24.01 -8.65 6.26
CA LEU A 40 24.53 -7.56 5.42
C LEU A 40 23.68 -7.31 4.17
N ASN A 41 22.75 -8.20 3.82
CA ASN A 41 21.78 -8.00 2.73
C ASN A 41 20.60 -7.11 3.14
N LYS A 42 20.58 -6.61 4.39
CA LYS A 42 19.60 -5.63 4.90
C LYS A 42 18.15 -6.15 4.89
N SER A 43 17.99 -7.45 5.12
CA SER A 43 16.69 -8.15 5.17
C SER A 43 16.34 -8.69 6.56
N THR A 44 17.08 -8.33 7.59
CA THR A 44 16.90 -8.87 8.95
C THR A 44 16.66 -7.76 9.96
N THR A 45 15.73 -8.01 10.88
CA THR A 45 15.53 -7.18 12.08
C THR A 45 16.65 -7.41 13.08
N HIS A 46 16.89 -6.45 13.97
CA HIS A 46 17.90 -6.61 15.03
C HIS A 46 17.63 -5.67 16.21
N THR A 47 17.35 -6.24 17.38
CA THR A 47 17.24 -5.50 18.64
C THR A 47 18.62 -5.25 19.24
N LYS A 48 18.71 -4.39 20.25
CA LYS A 48 19.87 -4.32 21.14
C LYS A 48 19.93 -5.57 22.03
N TYR A 49 21.04 -5.72 22.75
CA TYR A 49 21.14 -6.70 23.82
C TYR A 49 20.30 -6.22 25.01
N GLU A 50 19.21 -6.93 25.29
CA GLU A 50 18.30 -6.57 26.36
C GLU A 50 17.56 -7.79 26.89
N TYR A 51 17.09 -7.69 28.13
CA TYR A 51 16.20 -8.67 28.71
C TYR A 51 14.82 -8.54 28.08
N GLY A 52 14.21 -9.66 27.67
CA GLY A 52 12.84 -9.60 27.17
C GLY A 52 12.73 -9.07 25.75
N ALA A 53 13.81 -9.05 24.96
CA ALA A 53 13.83 -8.53 23.59
C ALA A 53 12.69 -9.13 22.76
N TRP A 54 11.89 -8.28 22.12
CA TRP A 54 10.68 -8.70 21.41
C TRP A 54 10.51 -7.99 20.06
N TRP A 55 9.78 -8.69 19.17
CA TRP A 55 9.25 -8.23 17.91
C TRP A 55 7.76 -8.55 17.84
N GLN A 56 6.96 -7.64 17.26
CA GLN A 56 5.50 -7.76 17.20
C GLN A 56 4.96 -7.24 15.87
N VAL A 57 3.90 -7.87 15.36
CA VAL A 57 3.12 -7.39 14.21
C VAL A 57 1.65 -7.18 14.59
N ASP A 58 1.06 -6.10 14.07
CA ASP A 58 -0.39 -5.84 14.08
C ASP A 58 -1.01 -6.27 12.74
N LEU A 59 -1.84 -7.31 12.76
CA LEU A 59 -2.51 -7.83 11.56
C LEU A 59 -3.65 -6.90 11.05
N GLY A 60 -3.95 -5.83 11.79
CA GLY A 60 -4.94 -4.79 11.46
C GLY A 60 -6.34 -5.08 12.02
N SER A 61 -6.71 -6.35 12.16
CA SER A 61 -7.93 -6.81 12.84
C SER A 61 -7.70 -8.21 13.42
N GLN A 62 -8.66 -8.71 14.19
CA GLN A 62 -8.65 -10.11 14.61
C GLN A 62 -8.73 -11.02 13.36
N LYS A 63 -7.81 -11.98 13.27
CA LYS A 63 -7.70 -12.97 12.17
C LYS A 63 -7.65 -14.39 12.72
N LYS A 64 -7.99 -15.34 11.86
CA LYS A 64 -7.79 -16.76 12.13
C LYS A 64 -6.41 -17.17 11.65
N ILE A 65 -5.57 -17.59 12.58
CA ILE A 65 -4.18 -17.97 12.35
C ILE A 65 -4.08 -19.49 12.44
N ASN A 66 -3.55 -20.12 11.41
CA ASN A 66 -3.40 -21.57 11.32
C ASN A 66 -1.95 -22.00 11.59
N LYS A 67 -0.97 -21.20 11.14
CA LYS A 67 0.45 -21.49 11.39
C LYS A 67 1.30 -20.23 11.36
N ILE A 68 2.43 -20.27 12.04
CA ILE A 68 3.43 -19.20 12.06
C ILE A 68 4.75 -19.78 11.55
N ILE A 69 5.37 -19.11 10.58
CA ILE A 69 6.68 -19.50 10.03
C ILE A 69 7.68 -18.42 10.39
N ILE A 70 8.71 -18.79 11.14
CA ILE A 70 9.75 -17.87 11.61
C ILE A 70 11.03 -18.19 10.85
N TYR A 71 11.52 -17.23 10.07
CA TYR A 71 12.81 -17.27 9.40
C TYR A 71 13.83 -16.50 10.23
N ASN A 72 14.96 -17.16 10.50
CA ASN A 72 16.04 -16.65 11.33
C ASN A 72 17.14 -16.02 10.47
N ARG A 73 18.02 -15.27 11.14
CA ARG A 73 19.33 -14.88 10.62
C ARG A 73 20.20 -16.12 10.37
N THR A 74 20.96 -16.15 9.28
CA THR A 74 21.67 -17.35 8.78
C THR A 74 23.18 -17.18 8.57
N ASP A 75 23.73 -15.97 8.60
CA ASP A 75 25.16 -15.69 8.37
C ASP A 75 26.04 -16.02 9.59
N CYS A 76 25.66 -15.48 10.75
CA CYS A 76 26.23 -15.81 12.04
C CYS A 76 25.09 -15.81 13.04
N CYS A 77 25.37 -16.29 14.24
CA CYS A 77 24.57 -15.88 15.39
C CYS A 77 23.13 -16.43 15.42
N ALA A 78 22.80 -17.40 14.54
CA ALA A 78 21.49 -18.08 14.49
C ALA A 78 21.06 -18.63 15.86
N ALA A 79 22.03 -19.13 16.65
CA ALA A 79 21.81 -19.67 17.99
C ALA A 79 21.21 -18.68 19.00
N ARG A 80 21.19 -17.37 18.71
CA ARG A 80 20.55 -16.37 19.58
C ARG A 80 19.03 -16.55 19.68
N LEU A 81 18.42 -17.20 18.70
CA LEU A 81 16.98 -17.54 18.67
C LEU A 81 16.74 -18.99 19.13
N ALA A 82 17.48 -19.48 20.12
CA ALA A 82 17.31 -20.84 20.65
C ALA A 82 16.21 -20.96 21.71
N HIS A 83 15.85 -19.86 22.38
CA HIS A 83 14.84 -19.84 23.44
C HIS A 83 13.93 -18.64 23.24
N TYR A 84 12.77 -18.87 22.63
CA TYR A 84 11.82 -17.81 22.32
C TYR A 84 10.40 -18.26 22.61
N GLN A 85 9.60 -17.28 22.99
CA GLN A 85 8.17 -17.43 23.18
C GLN A 85 7.45 -16.85 21.98
N VAL A 86 6.45 -17.57 21.49
CA VAL A 86 5.49 -17.06 20.51
C VAL A 86 4.16 -16.86 21.20
N SER A 87 3.58 -15.69 21.01
CA SER A 87 2.31 -15.30 21.60
C SER A 87 1.38 -14.70 20.55
N ILE A 88 0.08 -14.94 20.73
CA ILE A 88 -1.01 -14.38 19.93
C ILE A 88 -1.98 -13.70 20.90
N SER A 89 -2.39 -12.47 20.58
CA SER A 89 -3.33 -11.70 21.39
C SER A 89 -4.28 -10.86 20.54
N ASN A 90 -5.40 -10.44 21.13
CA ASN A 90 -6.23 -9.36 20.58
C ASN A 90 -5.85 -7.98 21.13
N GLU A 91 -5.10 -7.94 22.23
CA GLU A 91 -4.67 -6.71 22.90
C GLU A 91 -3.22 -6.38 22.53
N ALA A 92 -2.94 -5.10 22.26
CA ALA A 92 -1.63 -4.67 21.78
C ALA A 92 -0.52 -4.83 22.84
N ASP A 93 -0.89 -4.83 24.12
CA ASP A 93 0.00 -4.96 25.27
C ASP A 93 0.23 -6.41 25.70
N PHE A 94 -0.44 -7.38 25.06
CA PHE A 94 -0.39 -8.80 25.44
C PHE A 94 -0.79 -9.05 26.91
N SER A 95 -1.69 -8.24 27.47
CA SER A 95 -2.31 -8.48 28.79
C SER A 95 -3.11 -9.78 28.84
N THR A 96 -3.66 -10.20 27.70
CA THR A 96 -4.30 -11.50 27.49
C THR A 96 -3.65 -12.24 26.32
N HIS A 97 -3.74 -13.57 26.32
CA HIS A 97 -3.17 -14.43 25.29
C HIS A 97 -4.20 -15.44 24.82
N THR A 98 -4.43 -15.51 23.51
CA THR A 98 -5.21 -16.60 22.89
C THR A 98 -4.33 -17.81 22.57
N TYR A 99 -3.03 -17.59 22.49
CA TYR A 99 -2.00 -18.62 22.40
C TYR A 99 -0.68 -18.08 22.93
N GLN A 100 0.05 -18.94 23.64
CA GLN A 100 1.39 -18.66 24.14
C GLN A 100 2.12 -19.99 24.29
N GLN A 101 3.32 -20.09 23.72
CA GLN A 101 4.16 -21.28 23.85
C GLN A 101 5.63 -20.92 23.75
N ASP A 102 6.44 -21.60 24.57
CA ASP A 102 7.88 -21.50 24.56
C ASP A 102 8.50 -22.54 23.62
N PHE A 103 9.52 -22.11 22.89
CA PHE A 103 10.27 -22.92 21.94
C PHE A 103 11.75 -22.90 22.30
N HIS A 104 12.33 -24.09 22.37
CA HIS A 104 13.74 -24.30 22.72
C HIS A 104 14.62 -24.72 21.52
N VAL A 105 14.05 -24.70 20.31
CA VAL A 105 14.75 -25.08 19.09
C VAL A 105 15.17 -23.82 18.33
N THR A 106 16.39 -23.81 17.79
CA THR A 106 16.84 -22.70 16.92
C THR A 106 16.26 -22.86 15.52
N PRO A 107 15.49 -21.89 14.98
CA PRO A 107 15.07 -21.93 13.59
C PRO A 107 16.29 -21.80 12.68
N ASN A 108 16.52 -22.76 11.78
CA ASN A 108 17.66 -22.74 10.85
C ASN A 108 17.33 -23.43 9.50
N PRO A 109 17.10 -22.67 8.41
CA PRO A 109 16.89 -21.23 8.38
C PRO A 109 15.53 -20.83 8.97
N LYS A 110 14.59 -21.78 9.14
CA LYS A 110 13.23 -21.49 9.60
C LYS A 110 12.66 -22.54 10.55
N LYS A 111 11.59 -22.17 11.25
CA LYS A 111 10.75 -23.04 12.06
C LYS A 111 9.29 -22.75 11.73
N THR A 112 8.56 -23.80 11.40
CA THR A 112 7.09 -23.74 11.29
C THR A 112 6.48 -24.17 12.60
N ILE A 113 5.51 -23.39 13.07
CA ILE A 113 4.67 -23.65 14.23
C ILE A 113 3.26 -23.83 13.69
N GLU A 114 2.81 -25.08 13.66
CA GLU A 114 1.43 -25.42 13.33
C GLU A 114 0.56 -25.20 14.57
N LEU A 115 -0.59 -24.54 14.41
CA LEU A 115 -1.55 -24.31 15.50
C LEU A 115 -2.68 -25.33 15.39
N ASP A 116 -3.06 -25.93 16.52
CA ASP A 116 -4.09 -26.98 16.56
C ASP A 116 -5.41 -26.53 15.95
N ALA A 117 -6.10 -27.44 15.25
CA ALA A 117 -7.43 -27.19 14.70
C ALA A 117 -8.42 -26.77 15.82
N PRO A 118 -9.23 -25.72 15.60
CA PRO A 118 -9.51 -25.06 14.33
C PRO A 118 -8.51 -23.94 13.94
N GLY A 119 -7.41 -23.72 14.65
CA GLY A 119 -6.53 -22.55 14.56
C GLY A 119 -6.71 -21.62 15.76
N LYS A 120 -5.93 -20.52 15.85
CA LYS A 120 -6.03 -19.52 16.93
C LYS A 120 -6.51 -18.17 16.38
N GLN A 121 -7.37 -17.50 17.13
CA GLN A 121 -7.84 -16.16 16.78
C GLN A 121 -6.94 -15.10 17.42
N GLY A 122 -6.53 -14.09 16.67
CA GLY A 122 -5.73 -13.00 17.21
C GLY A 122 -5.51 -11.85 16.24
N ARG A 123 -5.22 -10.67 16.77
CA ARG A 123 -4.81 -9.47 15.99
C ARG A 123 -3.31 -9.26 16.01
N TYR A 124 -2.64 -9.59 17.11
CA TYR A 124 -1.23 -9.36 17.31
C TYR A 124 -0.49 -10.70 17.43
N VAL A 125 0.70 -10.77 16.83
CA VAL A 125 1.64 -11.87 17.01
C VAL A 125 2.94 -11.29 17.53
N LYS A 126 3.50 -11.86 18.59
CA LYS A 126 4.75 -11.43 19.20
C LYS A 126 5.71 -12.60 19.38
N ILE A 127 6.97 -12.38 19.00
CA ILE A 127 8.11 -13.25 19.26
C ILE A 127 8.98 -12.56 20.30
N GLN A 128 9.24 -13.21 21.42
CA GLN A 128 9.96 -12.63 22.55
C GLN A 128 11.01 -13.59 23.09
N LEU A 129 12.18 -13.08 23.44
CA LEU A 129 13.20 -13.83 24.17
C LEU A 129 12.96 -13.63 25.67
N PRO A 130 12.73 -14.69 26.48
CA PRO A 130 12.55 -14.57 27.93
C PRO A 130 13.87 -14.41 28.69
N THR A 131 14.96 -14.09 27.97
CA THR A 131 16.34 -14.00 28.49
C THR A 131 17.04 -12.75 27.94
N TRP A 132 18.26 -12.50 28.41
CA TRP A 132 19.13 -11.46 27.85
C TRP A 132 19.75 -11.94 26.54
N SER A 133 19.37 -11.32 25.42
CA SER A 133 19.95 -11.64 24.11
C SER A 133 19.63 -10.56 23.08
N TYR A 134 20.11 -10.75 21.85
CA TYR A 134 19.68 -9.97 20.67
C TYR A 134 18.64 -10.79 19.90
N LEU A 135 17.49 -10.19 19.60
CA LEU A 135 16.50 -10.78 18.71
C LEU A 135 16.79 -10.33 17.27
N SER A 136 16.87 -11.28 16.35
CA SER A 136 17.01 -11.04 14.92
C SER A 136 16.14 -11.99 14.13
N LEU A 137 15.35 -11.46 13.19
CA LEU A 137 14.39 -12.22 12.40
C LEU A 137 14.54 -11.78 10.94
N ALA A 138 14.57 -12.74 10.01
CA ALA A 138 14.57 -12.45 8.58
C ALA A 138 13.14 -12.22 8.08
N GLU A 139 12.21 -13.08 8.45
CA GLU A 139 10.80 -12.99 8.06
C GLU A 139 9.93 -13.72 9.09
N VAL A 140 8.74 -13.21 9.36
CA VAL A 140 7.70 -13.85 10.15
C VAL A 140 6.43 -13.89 9.33
N GLN A 141 6.10 -15.10 8.85
CA GLN A 141 4.88 -15.31 8.09
C GLN A 141 3.79 -15.81 9.04
N VAL A 142 2.71 -15.04 9.15
CA VAL A 142 1.53 -15.42 9.93
C VAL A 142 0.51 -15.95 8.94
N ILE A 143 0.41 -17.27 8.82
CA ILE A 143 -0.43 -17.91 7.83
C ILE A 143 -1.79 -18.25 8.42
N GLY A 144 -2.83 -17.83 7.73
CA GLY A 144 -4.18 -18.09 8.19
C GLY A 144 -5.23 -17.68 7.18
N SER A 145 -6.48 -17.75 7.61
CA SER A 145 -7.62 -17.33 6.82
C SER A 145 -8.30 -16.12 7.44
N ASP A 146 -8.86 -15.29 6.59
CA ASP A 146 -9.68 -14.17 7.00
C ASP A 146 -11.15 -14.54 6.73
N PRO A 147 -11.95 -14.91 7.75
CA PRO A 147 -13.34 -15.32 7.53
C PRO A 147 -14.21 -14.18 6.96
N LEU A 148 -13.72 -12.93 7.01
CA LEU A 148 -14.32 -11.76 6.37
C LEU A 148 -13.55 -11.34 5.12
N HIS A 149 -12.97 -12.29 4.36
CA HIS A 149 -12.42 -11.99 3.05
C HIS A 149 -13.54 -11.79 2.01
N PHE A 150 -14.27 -10.68 2.13
CA PHE A 150 -14.41 -9.85 0.94
C PHE A 150 -12.99 -9.45 0.57
N ALA A 151 -12.53 -9.79 -0.64
CA ALA A 151 -11.20 -9.45 -1.15
C ALA A 151 -10.84 -8.02 -0.73
N GLU A 152 -10.00 -7.87 0.30
CA GLU A 152 -9.67 -6.62 1.02
C GLU A 152 -10.38 -5.40 0.43
N VAL A 153 -11.70 -5.24 0.60
CA VAL A 153 -12.32 -4.00 0.15
C VAL A 153 -12.04 -3.02 1.26
N ASP A 154 -10.89 -2.36 1.16
CA ASP A 154 -10.61 -1.14 1.92
C ASP A 154 -11.55 -0.03 1.41
N TYR A 155 -12.85 -0.23 1.64
CA TYR A 155 -13.88 0.75 1.35
C TYR A 155 -14.06 1.64 2.57
N SER A 156 -13.01 2.41 2.87
CA SER A 156 -13.09 3.74 3.49
C SER A 156 -11.78 4.52 3.33
N SER A 157 -11.25 4.60 2.11
CA SER A 157 -10.42 5.73 1.69
C SER A 157 -10.86 6.20 0.31
N ALA A 158 -12.12 6.63 0.22
CA ALA A 158 -12.56 7.43 -0.91
C ALA A 158 -11.57 8.60 -1.06
N GLN A 159 -10.76 8.48 -2.12
CA GLN A 159 -9.82 9.45 -2.67
C GLN A 159 -8.46 9.68 -2.01
N SER A 160 -8.01 8.94 -1.00
CA SER A 160 -6.71 9.31 -0.40
C SER A 160 -5.77 8.25 0.16
N ASP A 161 -5.69 7.03 -0.39
CA ASP A 161 -4.46 6.23 -0.20
C ASP A 161 -4.01 5.24 -1.29
N PHE A 162 -4.64 5.19 -2.47
CA PHE A 162 -4.31 4.19 -3.50
C PHE A 162 -3.66 4.67 -4.80
N GLY A 163 -2.94 5.80 -4.79
CA GLY A 163 -2.19 6.24 -5.98
C GLY A 163 -3.05 6.37 -7.26
N GLY A 164 -4.35 6.60 -7.13
CA GLY A 164 -5.32 6.62 -8.23
C GLY A 164 -6.77 6.65 -7.78
N VAL A 165 -7.65 7.19 -8.65
CA VAL A 165 -9.10 7.32 -8.42
C VAL A 165 -9.84 5.96 -8.46
N ASN A 166 -9.24 4.91 -9.06
CA ASN A 166 -9.91 3.64 -9.37
C ASN A 166 -9.27 2.37 -8.78
N ASN A 167 -8.40 2.48 -7.78
CA ASN A 167 -7.72 1.30 -7.22
C ASN A 167 -8.50 0.70 -6.02
N ALA A 168 -9.62 0.01 -6.30
CA ALA A 168 -10.38 -0.77 -5.32
C ALA A 168 -10.28 -2.30 -5.58
N PRO A 169 -10.32 -3.17 -4.56
CA PRO A 169 -10.13 -4.63 -4.73
C PRO A 169 -11.34 -5.43 -5.21
N ASN A 170 -12.44 -4.75 -5.54
CA ASN A 170 -13.48 -5.27 -6.44
C ASN A 170 -13.24 -4.64 -7.81
N TYR A 171 -12.91 -5.45 -8.82
CA TYR A 171 -12.57 -4.95 -10.16
C TYR A 171 -13.83 -4.58 -10.94
N ALA A 172 -14.60 -3.64 -10.41
CA ALA A 172 -15.61 -2.94 -11.16
C ALA A 172 -14.91 -1.91 -12.05
N ASN A 173 -15.50 -1.67 -13.21
CA ASN A 173 -15.40 -0.40 -13.88
C ASN A 173 -16.78 0.26 -13.92
N LYS A 174 -16.94 1.33 -14.69
CA LYS A 174 -18.17 2.13 -14.72
C LYS A 174 -19.41 1.31 -15.06
N THR A 175 -19.27 0.21 -15.82
CA THR A 175 -20.41 -0.54 -16.37
C THR A 175 -20.20 -2.06 -16.42
N ALA A 176 -19.10 -2.58 -15.87
CA ALA A 176 -18.76 -4.01 -15.89
C ALA A 176 -17.96 -4.41 -14.64
N PHE A 177 -17.93 -5.70 -14.37
CA PHE A 177 -17.22 -6.31 -13.25
C PHE A 177 -16.33 -7.44 -13.74
N ALA A 178 -15.23 -7.67 -13.03
CA ALA A 178 -14.39 -8.84 -13.19
C ALA A 178 -13.96 -9.39 -11.82
N ALA A 179 -13.78 -10.71 -11.73
CA ALA A 179 -13.33 -11.38 -10.52
C ALA A 179 -12.55 -12.65 -10.85
N PHE A 180 -11.69 -13.07 -9.92
CA PHE A 180 -11.13 -14.43 -9.95
C PHE A 180 -12.15 -15.43 -9.40
N LYS A 181 -12.20 -16.60 -10.01
CA LYS A 181 -12.85 -17.78 -9.44
C LYS A 181 -11.85 -18.58 -8.59
N ASP A 182 -12.34 -19.58 -7.86
CA ASP A 182 -11.51 -20.48 -7.03
C ASP A 182 -10.46 -21.24 -7.85
N ASP A 183 -10.75 -21.55 -9.11
CA ASP A 183 -9.84 -22.18 -10.07
C ASP A 183 -8.80 -21.21 -10.66
N LYS A 184 -8.74 -19.96 -10.16
CA LYS A 184 -7.92 -18.83 -10.65
C LYS A 184 -8.26 -18.37 -12.07
N SER A 185 -9.31 -18.88 -12.70
CA SER A 185 -9.84 -18.30 -13.94
C SER A 185 -10.54 -16.96 -13.66
N ILE A 186 -10.73 -16.15 -14.70
CA ILE A 186 -11.42 -14.87 -14.58
C ILE A 186 -12.88 -15.06 -15.01
N MET A 187 -13.81 -14.51 -14.23
CA MET A 187 -15.18 -14.26 -14.66
C MET A 187 -15.42 -12.76 -14.82
N ALA A 188 -16.24 -12.37 -15.78
CA ALA A 188 -16.69 -11.00 -15.95
C ALA A 188 -18.18 -10.96 -16.33
N TRP A 189 -18.85 -9.89 -15.90
CA TRP A 189 -20.26 -9.63 -16.20
C TRP A 189 -20.51 -8.12 -16.34
N GLY A 190 -21.67 -7.75 -16.91
CA GLY A 190 -22.01 -6.36 -17.24
C GLY A 190 -21.74 -6.00 -18.70
N SER A 191 -21.45 -4.73 -18.98
CA SER A 191 -21.30 -4.21 -20.34
C SER A 191 -20.20 -4.93 -21.12
N VAL A 192 -20.57 -5.49 -22.28
CA VAL A 192 -19.63 -6.20 -23.18
C VAL A 192 -18.53 -5.27 -23.70
N THR A 193 -18.88 -4.01 -24.00
CA THR A 193 -17.92 -3.02 -24.51
C THR A 193 -16.89 -2.65 -23.44
N SER A 194 -17.29 -2.66 -22.17
CA SER A 194 -16.42 -2.37 -21.04
C SER A 194 -15.72 -3.62 -20.46
N GLY A 195 -15.75 -4.75 -21.16
CA GLY A 195 -15.06 -5.97 -20.71
C GLY A 195 -15.84 -6.86 -19.73
N GLY A 196 -17.16 -6.65 -19.63
CA GLY A 196 -18.09 -7.55 -18.92
C GLY A 196 -18.30 -8.91 -19.60
N LYS A 197 -17.65 -9.16 -20.75
CA LYS A 197 -17.49 -10.47 -21.40
C LYS A 197 -16.11 -10.56 -22.04
N LYS A 198 -15.78 -11.72 -22.63
CA LYS A 198 -14.54 -11.96 -23.40
C LYS A 198 -13.26 -11.84 -22.56
N VAL A 199 -13.32 -12.39 -21.35
CA VAL A 199 -12.17 -12.50 -20.44
C VAL A 199 -11.02 -13.31 -21.07
N PRO A 200 -9.77 -13.05 -20.67
CA PRO A 200 -8.64 -13.91 -21.03
C PRO A 200 -8.84 -15.34 -20.51
N THR A 201 -8.52 -16.34 -21.33
CA THR A 201 -8.75 -17.77 -21.04
C THR A 201 -7.52 -18.50 -20.49
N ALA A 202 -6.36 -17.84 -20.34
CA ALA A 202 -5.13 -18.54 -19.98
C ALA A 202 -5.10 -18.91 -18.48
N ILE A 203 -5.21 -20.20 -18.16
CA ILE A 203 -5.12 -20.75 -16.79
C ILE A 203 -3.65 -20.98 -16.38
N ASP A 204 -2.74 -21.11 -17.36
CA ASP A 204 -1.41 -21.70 -17.16
C ASP A 204 -0.35 -20.82 -16.49
N LEU A 205 -0.61 -19.53 -16.23
CA LEU A 205 0.44 -18.59 -15.79
C LEU A 205 0.19 -17.92 -14.44
N GLY A 206 -0.87 -18.30 -13.73
CA GLY A 206 -1.20 -17.75 -12.41
C GLY A 206 -1.41 -16.23 -12.43
N TYR A 207 -2.66 -15.79 -12.41
CA TYR A 207 -2.95 -14.36 -12.26
C TYR A 207 -2.72 -13.90 -10.83
N THR A 208 -2.16 -12.70 -10.68
CA THR A 208 -1.87 -12.11 -9.36
C THR A 208 -2.87 -11.03 -8.99
N LYS A 209 -3.24 -10.17 -9.95
CA LYS A 209 -4.12 -9.02 -9.70
C LYS A 209 -4.80 -8.56 -10.99
N ILE A 210 -6.09 -8.24 -10.91
CA ILE A 210 -6.83 -7.54 -11.97
C ILE A 210 -6.73 -6.03 -11.69
N TYR A 211 -6.88 -5.21 -12.72
CA TYR A 211 -6.88 -3.76 -12.65
C TYR A 211 -7.94 -3.25 -13.61
N SER A 212 -8.56 -2.12 -13.31
CA SER A 212 -9.58 -1.51 -14.15
C SER A 212 -9.35 -0.01 -14.32
N ASN A 213 -9.81 0.51 -15.46
CA ASN A 213 -10.22 1.91 -15.61
C ASN A 213 -11.74 1.93 -15.89
N GLU A 214 -12.35 3.06 -16.26
CA GLU A 214 -13.81 3.13 -16.43
C GLU A 214 -14.37 2.21 -17.54
N TYR A 215 -13.56 1.76 -18.50
CA TYR A 215 -14.01 1.09 -19.73
C TYR A 215 -13.23 -0.19 -20.09
N ALA A 216 -12.17 -0.52 -19.36
CA ALA A 216 -11.30 -1.64 -19.69
C ALA A 216 -10.67 -2.27 -18.45
N PHE A 217 -10.12 -3.45 -18.64
CA PHE A 217 -9.43 -4.24 -17.64
C PHE A 217 -8.03 -4.66 -18.11
N ALA A 218 -7.14 -4.84 -17.15
CA ALA A 218 -5.84 -5.44 -17.31
C ALA A 218 -5.61 -6.47 -16.20
N VAL A 219 -4.94 -7.58 -16.49
CA VAL A 219 -4.54 -8.55 -15.48
C VAL A 219 -3.03 -8.75 -15.52
N LEU A 220 -2.40 -8.76 -14.34
CA LEU A 220 -0.99 -9.03 -14.16
C LEU A 220 -0.77 -10.50 -13.78
N LYS A 221 0.09 -11.19 -14.53
CA LYS A 221 0.48 -12.59 -14.28
C LYS A 221 1.69 -12.66 -13.37
N THR A 222 1.93 -13.81 -12.73
CA THR A 222 3.08 -14.03 -11.82
C THR A 222 4.44 -13.75 -12.47
N ASN A 223 4.59 -14.09 -13.75
CA ASN A 223 5.79 -13.79 -14.54
C ASN A 223 5.93 -12.31 -14.93
N GLY A 224 4.96 -11.46 -14.57
CA GLY A 224 4.93 -10.04 -14.88
C GLY A 224 4.40 -9.72 -16.28
N LEU A 225 3.80 -10.67 -17.01
CA LEU A 225 3.06 -10.39 -18.25
C LEU A 225 1.73 -9.70 -17.93
N ILE A 226 1.28 -8.84 -18.85
CA ILE A 226 0.00 -8.14 -18.77
C ILE A 226 -0.92 -8.65 -19.88
N THR A 227 -2.19 -8.87 -19.56
CA THR A 227 -3.23 -9.17 -20.55
C THR A 227 -4.41 -8.23 -20.36
N THR A 228 -4.94 -7.67 -21.44
CA THR A 228 -5.97 -6.64 -21.40
C THR A 228 -7.26 -7.07 -22.10
N TRP A 229 -8.41 -6.57 -21.65
CA TRP A 229 -9.70 -6.75 -22.30
C TRP A 229 -10.65 -5.57 -22.01
N GLY A 230 -11.79 -5.50 -22.70
CA GLY A 230 -12.69 -4.34 -22.71
C GLY A 230 -12.41 -3.38 -23.87
N ASP A 231 -12.73 -2.10 -23.69
CA ASP A 231 -12.75 -1.13 -24.78
C ASP A 231 -11.35 -0.81 -25.32
N LEU A 232 -11.19 -0.92 -26.65
CA LEU A 232 -9.89 -0.74 -27.32
C LEU A 232 -9.31 0.67 -27.14
N LYS A 233 -10.15 1.73 -27.19
CA LYS A 233 -9.69 3.12 -27.09
C LYS A 233 -9.24 3.48 -25.66
N HIS A 234 -9.64 2.67 -24.69
CA HIS A 234 -9.35 2.86 -23.27
C HIS A 234 -8.39 1.79 -22.71
N GLY A 235 -7.67 1.08 -23.57
CA GLY A 235 -6.61 0.17 -23.11
C GLY A 235 -7.01 -1.30 -22.99
N GLY A 236 -8.16 -1.67 -23.56
CA GLY A 236 -8.64 -3.04 -23.66
C GLY A 236 -7.90 -3.90 -24.69
N LYS A 237 -8.56 -4.93 -25.21
CA LYS A 237 -7.92 -5.96 -26.05
C LYS A 237 -7.36 -5.33 -27.33
N LYS A 238 -6.09 -5.62 -27.66
CA LYS A 238 -5.36 -5.05 -28.82
C LYS A 238 -5.23 -3.53 -28.79
N ALA A 239 -5.34 -2.89 -27.62
CA ALA A 239 -5.07 -1.47 -27.53
C ALA A 239 -3.63 -1.16 -27.99
N PRO A 240 -3.41 -0.06 -28.74
CA PRO A 240 -2.08 0.36 -29.12
C PRO A 240 -1.17 0.53 -27.90
N ASN A 241 0.09 0.11 -28.02
CA ASN A 241 1.11 0.15 -26.98
C ASN A 241 0.82 -0.70 -25.73
N ALA A 242 -0.23 -1.52 -25.72
CA ALA A 242 -0.44 -2.49 -24.66
C ALA A 242 0.81 -3.39 -24.51
N PRO A 243 1.28 -3.66 -23.28
CA PRO A 243 2.50 -4.45 -23.06
C PRO A 243 2.38 -5.86 -23.65
N THR A 244 3.38 -6.28 -24.41
CA THR A 244 3.54 -7.65 -24.94
C THR A 244 4.70 -8.39 -24.27
N ASP A 245 5.51 -7.67 -23.52
CA ASP A 245 6.64 -8.12 -22.73
C ASP A 245 6.25 -8.39 -21.27
N SER A 246 7.15 -9.05 -20.54
CA SER A 246 6.99 -9.39 -19.12
C SER A 246 7.88 -8.50 -18.24
N GLY A 247 7.84 -8.69 -16.92
CA GLY A 247 8.69 -7.92 -15.99
C GLY A 247 7.98 -6.83 -15.21
N TYR A 248 6.66 -6.68 -15.37
CA TYR A 248 5.85 -5.71 -14.62
C TYR A 248 5.50 -6.22 -13.22
N THR A 249 5.45 -5.30 -12.26
CA THR A 249 5.09 -5.59 -10.86
C THR A 249 3.75 -4.99 -10.46
N ASN A 250 3.38 -3.85 -11.07
CA ASN A 250 2.18 -3.11 -10.72
C ASN A 250 1.57 -2.42 -11.94
N ILE A 251 0.25 -2.26 -11.94
CA ILE A 251 -0.49 -1.46 -12.92
C ILE A 251 -1.25 -0.36 -12.16
N TYR A 252 -1.36 0.79 -12.80
CA TYR A 252 -2.06 1.98 -12.32
C TYR A 252 -2.98 2.46 -13.42
N SER A 253 -4.07 3.14 -13.07
CA SER A 253 -5.07 3.59 -14.04
C SER A 253 -5.55 5.01 -13.78
N THR A 254 -5.78 5.74 -14.86
CA THR A 254 -6.66 6.91 -14.85
C THR A 254 -8.09 6.45 -15.16
N THR A 255 -9.01 7.38 -15.45
CA THR A 255 -10.35 7.01 -15.94
C THR A 255 -10.32 6.29 -17.29
N SER A 256 -9.24 6.40 -18.06
CA SER A 256 -9.24 6.02 -19.48
C SER A 256 -7.90 5.47 -20.01
N ALA A 257 -6.88 5.34 -19.16
CA ALA A 257 -5.57 4.84 -19.55
C ALA A 257 -4.94 4.01 -18.43
N PHE A 258 -3.88 3.28 -18.78
CA PHE A 258 -3.10 2.46 -17.85
C PHE A 258 -1.62 2.82 -17.91
N ALA A 259 -0.93 2.58 -16.80
CA ALA A 259 0.51 2.64 -16.65
C ALA A 259 1.01 1.43 -15.87
N ALA A 260 1.96 0.68 -16.41
CA ALA A 260 2.61 -0.44 -15.75
C ALA A 260 4.02 -0.06 -15.30
N LEU A 261 4.37 -0.43 -14.08
CA LEU A 261 5.69 -0.28 -13.48
C LEU A 261 6.44 -1.62 -13.55
N ALA A 262 7.65 -1.60 -14.10
CA ALA A 262 8.53 -2.76 -14.20
C ALA A 262 9.45 -2.91 -12.97
N ARG A 263 10.05 -4.09 -12.80
CA ARG A 263 10.97 -4.40 -11.68
C ARG A 263 12.18 -3.47 -11.63
N ASP A 264 12.68 -3.05 -12.78
CA ASP A 264 13.78 -2.07 -12.88
C ASP A 264 13.30 -0.62 -12.62
N GLY A 265 11.99 -0.42 -12.45
CA GLY A 265 11.35 0.87 -12.26
C GLY A 265 11.12 1.63 -13.56
N SER A 266 11.19 1.01 -14.75
CA SER A 266 10.73 1.60 -16.01
C SER A 266 9.20 1.56 -16.13
N ILE A 267 8.64 2.37 -17.04
CA ILE A 267 7.20 2.60 -17.14
C ILE A 267 6.71 2.39 -18.56
N LYS A 268 5.67 1.56 -18.71
CA LYS A 268 4.93 1.37 -19.97
C LYS A 268 3.52 1.91 -19.84
N VAL A 269 3.01 2.63 -20.83
CA VAL A 269 1.64 3.20 -20.82
C VAL A 269 0.86 2.85 -22.07
N TRP A 270 -0.46 2.74 -21.93
CA TRP A 270 -1.39 2.46 -23.02
C TRP A 270 -2.82 2.95 -22.71
N GLY A 271 -3.68 2.94 -23.72
CA GLY A 271 -5.06 3.44 -23.63
C GLY A 271 -5.19 4.88 -24.14
N ASN A 272 -6.12 5.65 -23.58
CA ASN A 272 -6.43 6.98 -24.10
C ASN A 272 -5.24 7.94 -23.93
N ALA A 273 -4.73 8.44 -25.06
CA ALA A 273 -3.57 9.33 -25.12
C ALA A 273 -3.71 10.61 -24.29
N HIS A 274 -4.91 11.20 -24.23
CA HIS A 274 -5.18 12.44 -23.50
C HIS A 274 -5.26 12.22 -21.98
N SER A 275 -5.51 10.98 -21.55
CA SER A 275 -5.57 10.57 -20.15
C SER A 275 -4.29 9.86 -19.67
N GLY A 276 -3.17 10.05 -20.35
CA GLY A 276 -1.88 9.49 -19.96
C GLY A 276 -1.52 8.14 -20.57
N GLY A 277 -2.27 7.67 -21.59
CA GLY A 277 -1.94 6.47 -22.37
C GLY A 277 -0.74 6.64 -23.32
N LYS A 278 -0.11 7.82 -23.32
CA LYS A 278 1.15 8.13 -24.01
C LYS A 278 1.97 9.13 -23.19
N GLY A 279 3.25 9.29 -23.54
CA GLY A 279 4.11 10.35 -22.99
C GLY A 279 4.61 10.08 -21.58
N ALA A 280 4.68 8.81 -21.17
CA ALA A 280 5.36 8.43 -19.93
C ALA A 280 6.82 8.89 -19.93
N PRO A 281 7.38 9.25 -18.76
CA PRO A 281 8.78 9.64 -18.68
C PRO A 281 9.68 8.45 -19.02
N SER A 282 10.75 8.70 -19.78
CA SER A 282 11.76 7.69 -20.10
C SER A 282 12.64 7.36 -18.90
N GLY A 283 13.37 6.25 -19.03
CA GLY A 283 14.31 5.74 -18.03
C GLY A 283 13.68 4.81 -17.00
N SER A 284 14.50 4.42 -16.02
CA SER A 284 14.16 3.44 -14.97
C SER A 284 14.38 4.02 -13.56
N GLY A 285 14.17 3.18 -12.54
CA GLY A 285 14.34 3.54 -11.12
C GLY A 285 13.20 4.39 -10.53
N TYR A 286 12.02 4.42 -11.16
CA TYR A 286 10.81 4.92 -10.51
C TYR A 286 10.30 3.85 -9.52
N THR A 287 9.89 4.26 -8.32
CA THR A 287 9.45 3.32 -7.27
C THR A 287 7.94 3.29 -7.11
N LYS A 288 7.24 4.35 -7.53
CA LYS A 288 5.78 4.44 -7.39
C LYS A 288 5.18 5.34 -8.45
N ILE A 289 3.98 4.97 -8.90
CA ILE A 289 3.12 5.78 -9.75
C ILE A 289 1.89 6.19 -8.93
N TYR A 290 1.43 7.40 -9.17
CA TYR A 290 0.23 8.01 -8.64
C TYR A 290 -0.60 8.51 -9.82
N SER A 291 -1.91 8.61 -9.67
CA SER A 291 -2.81 9.00 -10.74
C SER A 291 -4.02 9.77 -10.22
N ASN A 292 -4.62 10.55 -11.10
CA ASN A 292 -5.94 11.13 -10.88
C ASN A 292 -6.84 10.79 -12.08
N ARG A 293 -7.90 11.57 -12.35
CA ARG A 293 -8.82 11.22 -13.44
C ARG A 293 -8.17 11.15 -14.81
N LYS A 294 -7.16 11.97 -15.11
CA LYS A 294 -6.57 12.07 -16.47
C LYS A 294 -5.05 12.27 -16.51
N ALA A 295 -4.37 12.22 -15.38
CA ALA A 295 -2.91 12.37 -15.31
C ALA A 295 -2.29 11.37 -14.35
N PHE A 296 -0.99 11.16 -14.54
CA PHE A 296 -0.14 10.35 -13.69
C PHE A 296 1.05 11.17 -13.18
N ALA A 297 1.60 10.76 -12.04
CA ALA A 297 2.84 11.27 -11.46
C ALA A 297 3.69 10.12 -10.91
N THR A 298 5.01 10.22 -11.00
CA THR A 298 5.93 9.22 -10.46
C THR A 298 6.79 9.76 -9.35
N LEU A 299 7.31 8.85 -8.54
CA LEU A 299 8.29 9.13 -7.51
C LEU A 299 9.52 8.23 -7.69
N LYS A 300 10.72 8.80 -7.54
CA LYS A 300 12.00 8.07 -7.46
C LYS A 300 12.47 7.95 -5.99
N PRO A 301 13.44 7.06 -5.67
CA PRO A 301 13.99 6.95 -4.31
C PRO A 301 14.58 8.25 -3.76
N ASN A 302 15.19 9.07 -4.62
CA ASN A 302 15.70 10.40 -4.25
C ASN A 302 14.58 11.45 -4.06
N GLY A 303 13.33 11.05 -4.20
CA GLY A 303 12.16 11.89 -4.08
C GLY A 303 11.95 12.87 -5.24
N SER A 304 12.49 12.63 -6.44
CA SER A 304 12.17 13.45 -7.63
C SER A 304 10.86 13.01 -8.27
N ILE A 305 10.10 13.96 -8.82
CA ILE A 305 8.78 13.72 -9.43
C ILE A 305 8.80 14.03 -10.92
N LYS A 306 8.14 13.17 -11.70
CA LYS A 306 7.74 13.45 -13.10
C LYS A 306 6.24 13.24 -13.24
N ALA A 307 5.59 13.94 -14.16
CA ALA A 307 4.17 13.77 -14.45
C ALA A 307 3.91 13.72 -15.95
N TRP A 308 2.80 13.08 -16.34
CA TRP A 308 2.32 13.02 -17.71
C TRP A 308 0.80 12.85 -17.78
N GLY A 309 0.22 13.01 -18.97
CA GLY A 309 -1.22 12.98 -19.21
C GLY A 309 -1.78 14.39 -19.39
N HIS A 310 -3.04 14.59 -19.02
CA HIS A 310 -3.75 15.84 -19.31
C HIS A 310 -3.14 17.05 -18.56
N PRO A 311 -2.79 18.15 -19.26
CA PRO A 311 -2.19 19.32 -18.63
C PRO A 311 -2.97 19.91 -17.45
N TYR A 312 -4.27 20.18 -17.65
CA TYR A 312 -5.17 20.70 -16.60
C TYR A 312 -5.36 19.79 -15.38
N PHE A 313 -4.97 18.51 -15.46
CA PHE A 313 -5.04 17.55 -14.35
C PHE A 313 -3.67 17.32 -13.71
N GLY A 314 -2.67 18.15 -14.02
CA GLY A 314 -1.32 17.99 -13.46
C GLY A 314 -0.46 16.98 -14.19
N GLY A 315 -0.80 16.66 -15.44
CA GLY A 315 0.08 15.93 -16.35
C GLY A 315 1.29 16.74 -16.80
N ILE A 316 1.35 18.02 -16.46
CA ILE A 316 2.51 18.90 -16.65
C ILE A 316 2.82 19.65 -15.34
N ASN A 317 3.95 20.36 -15.31
CA ASN A 317 4.35 21.23 -14.20
C ASN A 317 4.50 20.50 -12.84
N ALA A 318 4.90 19.23 -12.87
CA ALA A 318 5.33 18.53 -11.66
C ALA A 318 6.44 19.33 -10.94
N PRO A 319 6.44 19.36 -9.60
CA PRO A 319 7.36 20.20 -8.86
C PRO A 319 8.80 19.72 -9.04
N ALA A 320 9.70 20.67 -9.33
CA ALA A 320 11.12 20.40 -9.43
C ALA A 320 11.75 20.06 -8.06
N GLY A 321 12.94 19.46 -8.11
CA GLY A 321 13.74 19.11 -6.94
C GLY A 321 13.59 17.68 -6.47
N ARG A 322 14.08 17.43 -5.25
CA ARG A 322 14.19 16.12 -4.59
C ARG A 322 13.61 16.16 -3.17
N GLY A 323 13.55 15.00 -2.54
CA GLY A 323 13.15 14.83 -1.13
C GLY A 323 11.64 14.79 -0.88
N TYR A 324 10.83 14.63 -1.94
CA TYR A 324 9.42 14.25 -1.78
C TYR A 324 9.33 12.79 -1.35
N THR A 325 8.47 12.50 -0.38
CA THR A 325 8.31 11.16 0.21
C THR A 325 6.99 10.52 -0.20
N LYS A 326 5.96 11.31 -0.48
CA LYS A 326 4.63 10.83 -0.89
C LYS A 326 3.92 11.84 -1.78
N ILE A 327 3.13 11.34 -2.72
CA ILE A 327 2.20 12.13 -3.55
C ILE A 327 0.77 11.72 -3.18
N TYR A 328 -0.12 12.69 -3.22
CA TYR A 328 -1.55 12.58 -2.98
C TYR A 328 -2.28 13.21 -4.15
N SER A 329 -3.53 12.82 -4.37
CA SER A 329 -4.29 13.21 -5.55
C SER A 329 -5.76 13.44 -5.22
N THR A 330 -6.32 14.54 -5.72
CA THR A 330 -7.76 14.69 -5.91
C THR A 330 -8.13 14.15 -7.30
N ALA A 331 -9.39 14.31 -7.73
CA ALA A 331 -9.78 14.01 -9.11
C ALA A 331 -9.01 14.85 -10.15
N ASN A 332 -8.57 16.05 -9.77
CA ASN A 332 -8.13 17.09 -10.70
C ASN A 332 -6.73 17.68 -10.41
N ALA A 333 -6.11 17.34 -9.28
CA ALA A 333 -4.82 17.89 -8.86
C ALA A 333 -3.99 16.90 -8.05
N PHE A 334 -2.73 17.25 -7.81
CA PHE A 334 -1.79 16.51 -6.98
C PHE A 334 -1.20 17.40 -5.89
N ALA A 335 -0.82 16.76 -4.78
CA ALA A 335 -0.03 17.34 -3.70
C ALA A 335 1.13 16.41 -3.33
N ALA A 336 2.34 16.92 -3.22
CA ALA A 336 3.53 16.17 -2.81
C ALA A 336 4.05 16.67 -1.47
N LEU A 337 4.30 15.73 -0.57
CA LEU A 337 4.83 15.97 0.78
C LEU A 337 6.33 15.64 0.81
N LYS A 338 7.12 16.50 1.44
CA LYS A 338 8.55 16.24 1.74
C LYS A 338 8.73 15.70 3.16
N ALA A 339 9.88 15.09 3.42
CA ALA A 339 10.27 14.62 4.76
C ALA A 339 10.26 15.72 5.83
N ASN A 340 10.56 16.97 5.46
CA ASN A 340 10.49 18.12 6.36
C ASN A 340 9.06 18.66 6.57
N GLY A 341 8.06 17.97 6.02
CA GLY A 341 6.66 18.33 6.09
C GLY A 341 6.25 19.53 5.24
N SER A 342 7.06 19.96 4.26
CA SER A 342 6.61 20.96 3.26
C SER A 342 5.78 20.33 2.15
N ILE A 343 4.82 21.08 1.62
CA ILE A 343 3.88 20.61 0.59
C ILE A 343 4.07 21.42 -0.70
N LYS A 344 4.03 20.73 -1.84
CA LYS A 344 3.90 21.35 -3.18
C LYS A 344 2.70 20.78 -3.91
N VAL A 345 1.95 21.64 -4.58
CA VAL A 345 0.71 21.28 -5.28
C VAL A 345 0.80 21.65 -6.76
N TRP A 346 0.16 20.88 -7.62
CA TRP A 346 0.06 21.18 -9.05
C TRP A 346 -1.19 20.51 -9.65
N GLY A 347 -1.58 20.94 -10.85
CA GLY A 347 -2.78 20.47 -11.54
C GLY A 347 -3.80 21.59 -11.75
N ASN A 348 -5.09 21.31 -11.58
CA ASN A 348 -6.13 22.27 -11.88
C ASN A 348 -6.01 23.53 -10.99
N PRO A 349 -5.83 24.74 -11.56
CA PRO A 349 -5.71 25.98 -10.78
C PRO A 349 -6.91 26.28 -9.88
N LYS A 350 -8.11 25.81 -10.27
CA LYS A 350 -9.35 26.01 -9.52
C LYS A 350 -9.44 25.09 -8.28
N TYR A 351 -8.81 23.91 -8.31
CA TYR A 351 -9.06 22.82 -7.35
C TYR A 351 -7.77 22.22 -6.77
N GLY A 352 -7.01 23.01 -6.00
CA GLY A 352 -5.88 22.48 -5.22
C GLY A 352 -4.61 23.32 -5.24
N ILE A 353 -4.52 24.35 -6.11
CA ILE A 353 -3.37 25.26 -6.13
C ILE A 353 -3.62 26.50 -5.26
N LYS A 354 -4.79 27.13 -5.39
CA LYS A 354 -5.12 28.34 -4.62
C LYS A 354 -5.24 27.98 -3.13
N LYS A 355 -4.59 28.76 -2.26
CA LYS A 355 -4.55 28.61 -0.79
C LYS A 355 -3.82 27.36 -0.26
N ALA A 356 -3.05 26.66 -1.09
CA ALA A 356 -2.22 25.56 -0.60
C ALA A 356 -1.22 26.05 0.46
N PRO A 357 -0.94 25.24 1.50
CA PRO A 357 -0.08 25.67 2.60
C PRO A 357 1.37 25.89 2.18
N THR A 358 1.97 26.99 2.66
CA THR A 358 3.39 27.34 2.43
C THR A 358 4.32 26.93 3.60
N GLY A 359 3.75 26.38 4.68
CA GLY A 359 4.48 25.97 5.88
C GLY A 359 5.14 24.60 5.81
N LYS A 360 5.81 24.23 6.92
CA LYS A 360 6.44 22.92 7.16
C LYS A 360 5.73 22.18 8.31
N GLY A 361 6.17 20.95 8.58
CA GLY A 361 5.70 20.15 9.72
C GLY A 361 4.39 19.40 9.49
N TYR A 362 3.91 19.33 8.26
CA TYR A 362 2.82 18.43 7.90
C TYR A 362 3.33 16.99 7.88
N THR A 363 2.55 16.07 8.43
CA THR A 363 2.88 14.64 8.52
C THR A 363 2.09 13.83 7.50
N ASN A 364 0.86 14.23 7.20
CA ASN A 364 -0.03 13.55 6.26
C ASN A 364 -0.91 14.53 5.48
N ILE A 365 -1.37 14.10 4.30
CA ILE A 365 -2.40 14.76 3.50
C ILE A 365 -3.53 13.76 3.25
N TYR A 366 -4.75 14.25 3.23
CA TYR A 366 -5.99 13.54 2.94
C TYR A 366 -6.71 14.27 1.83
N SER A 367 -7.55 13.59 1.06
CA SER A 367 -8.19 14.16 -0.13
C SER A 367 -9.64 13.70 -0.26
N THR A 368 -10.50 14.62 -0.67
CA THR A 368 -11.84 14.37 -1.22
C THR A 368 -11.76 14.49 -2.76
N THR A 369 -12.90 14.66 -3.44
CA THR A 369 -12.92 14.67 -4.90
C THR A 369 -12.16 15.87 -5.43
N ASP A 370 -12.28 17.00 -4.75
CA ASP A 370 -11.80 18.29 -5.23
C ASP A 370 -11.10 19.11 -4.13
N ALA A 371 -10.84 18.53 -2.96
CA ALA A 371 -10.12 19.20 -1.88
C ALA A 371 -9.08 18.31 -1.18
N PHE A 372 -8.19 18.98 -0.46
CA PHE A 372 -7.16 18.38 0.36
C PHE A 372 -7.25 18.89 1.80
N ALA A 373 -6.83 18.06 2.75
CA ALA A 373 -6.62 18.42 4.14
C ALA A 373 -5.27 17.89 4.62
N ALA A 374 -4.41 18.73 5.17
CA ALA A 374 -3.10 18.34 5.69
C ALA A 374 -3.07 18.41 7.22
N LEU A 375 -2.54 17.36 7.84
CA LEU A 375 -2.40 17.20 9.29
C LEU A 375 -0.95 17.47 9.69
N LYS A 376 -0.74 18.20 10.78
CA LYS A 376 0.58 18.39 11.42
C LYS A 376 0.78 17.44 12.60
N ALA A 377 2.02 17.31 13.06
CA ALA A 377 2.38 16.52 14.24
C ALA A 377 1.70 17.00 15.53
N ASP A 378 1.42 18.31 15.66
CA ASP A 378 0.66 18.86 16.79
C ASP A 378 -0.86 18.65 16.66
N GLY A 379 -1.29 17.96 15.60
CA GLY A 379 -2.67 17.66 15.30
C GLY A 379 -3.46 18.85 14.75
N SER A 380 -2.83 19.95 14.33
CA SER A 380 -3.53 21.02 13.61
C SER A 380 -3.78 20.66 12.14
N ILE A 381 -4.90 21.14 11.57
CA ILE A 381 -5.36 20.80 10.23
C ILE A 381 -5.39 22.05 9.34
N LYS A 382 -4.95 21.88 8.09
CA LYS A 382 -5.16 22.87 7.03
C LYS A 382 -5.86 22.25 5.84
N ALA A 383 -7.06 22.73 5.51
CA ALA A 383 -7.74 22.39 4.26
C ALA A 383 -7.52 23.44 3.16
N TRP A 384 -7.56 22.97 1.90
CA TRP A 384 -7.56 23.80 0.69
C TRP A 384 -8.19 23.04 -0.48
N GLY A 385 -8.69 23.76 -1.48
CA GLY A 385 -9.37 23.19 -2.66
C GLY A 385 -10.80 23.71 -2.80
N ASN A 386 -11.70 22.89 -3.34
CA ASN A 386 -13.12 23.25 -3.47
C ASN A 386 -13.79 23.36 -2.08
N PRO A 387 -14.35 24.53 -1.67
CA PRO A 387 -15.04 24.69 -0.40
C PRO A 387 -16.16 23.65 -0.20
N ASP A 388 -16.97 23.40 -1.23
CA ASP A 388 -18.09 22.44 -1.22
C ASP A 388 -17.61 20.98 -1.09
N SER A 389 -16.30 20.74 -1.16
CA SER A 389 -15.70 19.41 -0.97
C SER A 389 -14.82 19.36 0.28
N GLY A 390 -15.03 20.26 1.25
CA GLY A 390 -14.23 20.37 2.47
C GLY A 390 -12.88 21.07 2.28
N GLY A 391 -12.71 21.82 1.19
CA GLY A 391 -11.50 22.61 0.88
C GLY A 391 -11.40 23.94 1.63
N ALA A 392 -12.35 24.21 2.51
CA ALA A 392 -12.37 25.35 3.43
C ALA A 392 -12.79 24.87 4.83
N ASP A 393 -12.67 25.77 5.81
CA ASP A 393 -13.31 25.61 7.13
C ASP A 393 -12.94 24.34 7.91
N ALA A 394 -11.71 23.87 7.73
CA ALA A 394 -11.13 22.83 8.57
C ALA A 394 -11.22 23.23 10.06
N PRO A 395 -11.50 22.28 10.97
CA PRO A 395 -11.75 22.59 12.36
C PRO A 395 -10.51 23.19 13.02
N ALA A 396 -10.73 24.27 13.77
CA ALA A 396 -9.67 24.93 14.52
C ALA A 396 -9.17 24.04 15.68
N GLY A 397 -7.96 24.34 16.15
CA GLY A 397 -7.33 23.69 17.30
C GLY A 397 -6.26 22.66 16.93
N LYS A 398 -5.90 21.85 17.93
CA LYS A 398 -4.82 20.87 17.92
C LYS A 398 -5.31 19.52 18.44
N GLY A 399 -4.45 18.50 18.37
CA GLY A 399 -4.71 17.18 18.94
C GLY A 399 -5.55 16.24 18.07
N TYR A 400 -5.84 16.60 16.82
CA TYR A 400 -6.38 15.64 15.86
C TYR A 400 -5.29 14.63 15.49
N THR A 401 -5.63 13.36 15.50
CA THR A 401 -4.70 12.25 15.25
C THR A 401 -4.92 11.63 13.88
N LYS A 402 -6.13 11.77 13.33
CA LYS A 402 -6.49 11.18 12.02
C LYS A 402 -7.59 11.98 11.34
N ILE A 403 -7.59 11.95 10.00
CA ILE A 403 -8.65 12.48 9.16
C ILE A 403 -9.18 11.34 8.30
N TYR A 404 -10.49 11.33 8.10
CA TYR A 404 -11.23 10.46 7.19
C TYR A 404 -11.92 11.32 6.14
N SER A 405 -12.19 10.78 4.96
CA SER A 405 -12.82 11.51 3.86
C SER A 405 -13.85 10.66 3.13
N ASN A 406 -14.88 11.34 2.61
CA ASN A 406 -15.75 10.82 1.56
C ASN A 406 -15.55 11.68 0.28
N SER A 407 -16.49 11.62 -0.67
CA SER A 407 -16.40 12.39 -1.91
C SER A 407 -16.40 13.91 -1.73
N TYR A 408 -17.04 14.44 -0.68
CA TYR A 408 -17.34 15.87 -0.49
C TYR A 408 -17.06 16.41 0.92
N ALA A 409 -16.71 15.56 1.88
CA ALA A 409 -16.50 15.94 3.26
C ALA A 409 -15.35 15.19 3.92
N PHE A 410 -14.84 15.78 4.99
CA PHE A 410 -13.84 15.22 5.88
C PHE A 410 -14.39 15.08 7.30
N ALA A 411 -13.83 14.15 8.06
CA ALA A 411 -14.03 14.01 9.50
C ALA A 411 -12.68 13.83 10.20
N ALA A 412 -12.38 14.67 11.19
CA ALA A 412 -11.16 14.61 11.98
C ALA A 412 -11.45 14.03 13.37
N LEU A 413 -10.62 13.09 13.79
CA LEU A 413 -10.68 12.37 15.07
C LEU A 413 -9.56 12.84 15.99
N LYS A 414 -9.87 13.07 17.27
CA LYS A 414 -8.89 13.28 18.34
C LYS A 414 -8.65 12.00 19.14
N ALA A 415 -7.58 11.99 19.94
CA ALA A 415 -7.23 10.87 20.82
C ALA A 415 -8.30 10.57 21.90
N ASP A 416 -9.06 11.59 22.31
CA ASP A 416 -10.17 11.46 23.26
C ASP A 416 -11.47 10.90 22.63
N GLY A 417 -11.43 10.55 21.33
CA GLY A 417 -12.59 10.05 20.59
C GLY A 417 -13.49 11.15 20.00
N SER A 418 -13.24 12.43 20.27
CA SER A 418 -14.04 13.51 19.71
C SER A 418 -13.84 13.66 18.19
N ILE A 419 -14.94 13.97 17.49
CA ILE A 419 -14.98 14.06 16.03
C ILE A 419 -15.49 15.43 15.59
N LYS A 420 -14.84 16.01 14.58
CA LYS A 420 -15.32 17.20 13.85
C LYS A 420 -15.38 16.91 12.36
N ALA A 421 -16.54 17.14 11.75
CA ALA A 421 -16.73 17.00 10.31
C ALA A 421 -16.86 18.38 9.64
N TRP A 422 -16.46 18.45 8.36
CA TRP A 422 -16.61 19.65 7.52
C TRP A 422 -16.65 19.26 6.04
N GLY A 423 -17.17 20.15 5.20
CA GLY A 423 -17.61 19.82 3.85
C GLY A 423 -19.12 19.57 3.80
N ASP A 424 -19.64 19.31 2.60
CA ASP A 424 -21.08 19.24 2.30
C ASP A 424 -21.65 17.83 2.49
#